data_AF-A0A355BQ11-F1
#
_entry.id   AF-A0A355BQ11-F1
#
_cell.length_a   1.000
_cell.length_b   1.000
_cell.length_c   1.000
_cell.angle_alpha   90.00
_cell.angle_beta   90.00
_cell.angle_gamma   90.00
#
_symmetry.space_group_name_H-M   'P 1'
#
loop_
_entity.id
_entity.type
_entity.pdbx_description
1 polymer ?
#
loop_
_entity_poly.entity_id
_entity_poly.type
_entity_poly.pdbx_seq_one_letter_code
_entity_poly.pdbx_strand_id
1 'polypeptide(L)'
;MRPTLFILIICFLISYSVSAQINDSPAGAYTWKKGKTEMQSGYVVLKSGKRLDGKISLHGSPSAVNEIEFEGDGKELKFPAASLKSYGLTNVNPNASTSTAAAAINDSPESMYEWRNMGVVMGKVIQSTQPRAGYVILRNGQRLEGELKLRKKDNVLEDIEIKTPTGKEKFDVPEVAHYGYTVSEAEVVQAKLARESKDNYPGSILTSNGALNGEVTLFRGQGQRYLERITFKGADGQYAEYNPKTISGFTYLNKGKTYTYTVVDGKFVWELFQGKTFQVYRNPNPTTINEFATSMAKGLMQVGTTAAATAAVKQDQEKNNYVSNMDSILRVSTTEQLIDLRDKLTAVSGYNSVQEALDNSDNESLKTNLSALELTIQGRQASSTPGGILNDEWIILNKVTNEKTVVYKSKYKDQIDVLLMGCDKYLELSKSAQNDLQKWDGLASAAKLLDSCY
;
A
#
# COMPACT_ATOMS: atom_id res chain seq x y z
N MET A 1 63.32 31.90 -12.81
CA MET A 1 62.25 30.97 -12.43
C MET A 1 62.15 29.88 -13.49
N ARG A 2 62.43 28.63 -13.14
CA ARG A 2 62.43 27.47 -14.07
C ARG A 2 61.01 26.90 -14.18
N PRO A 3 60.54 26.46 -15.36
CA PRO A 3 59.29 25.74 -15.48
C PRO A 3 59.51 24.26 -15.12
N THR A 4 58.69 23.76 -14.20
CA THR A 4 58.69 22.36 -13.74
C THR A 4 57.89 21.51 -14.74
N LEU A 5 58.57 20.53 -15.35
CA LEU A 5 58.01 19.56 -16.28
C LEU A 5 57.27 18.47 -15.48
N PHE A 6 55.94 18.38 -15.63
CA PHE A 6 55.13 17.29 -15.08
C PHE A 6 55.11 16.12 -16.07
N ILE A 7 55.78 15.02 -15.72
CA ILE A 7 55.73 13.76 -16.48
C ILE A 7 54.51 12.97 -16.01
N LEU A 8 53.53 12.83 -16.90
CA LEU A 8 52.35 11.99 -16.71
C LEU A 8 52.71 10.54 -17.06
N ILE A 9 52.88 9.68 -16.06
CA ILE A 9 53.10 8.24 -16.25
C ILE A 9 51.74 7.60 -16.53
N ILE A 10 51.49 7.26 -17.80
CA ILE A 10 50.33 6.48 -18.23
C ILE A 10 50.65 5.00 -17.97
N CYS A 11 50.06 4.44 -16.91
CA CYS A 11 50.06 3.00 -16.66
C CYS A 11 49.13 2.31 -17.68
N PHE A 12 49.72 1.72 -18.73
CA PHE A 12 49.05 0.75 -19.59
C PHE A 12 48.77 -0.52 -18.79
N LEU A 13 47.53 -0.71 -18.35
CA LEU A 13 47.02 -2.00 -17.89
C LEU A 13 46.88 -2.90 -19.13
N ILE A 14 47.87 -3.75 -19.37
CA ILE A 14 47.76 -4.87 -20.29
C ILE A 14 46.85 -5.90 -19.62
N SER A 15 45.58 -5.87 -19.98
CA SER A 15 44.63 -6.93 -19.64
C SER A 15 45.06 -8.22 -20.34
N TYR A 16 45.66 -9.15 -19.58
CA TYR A 16 45.81 -10.52 -20.06
C TYR A 16 44.42 -11.11 -20.24
N SER A 17 43.98 -11.26 -21.49
CA SER A 17 42.82 -12.06 -21.83
C SER A 17 43.13 -13.51 -21.47
N VAL A 18 42.66 -13.96 -20.31
CA VAL A 18 42.57 -15.39 -20.03
C VAL A 18 41.49 -15.91 -20.98
N SER A 19 41.89 -16.45 -22.13
CA SER A 19 40.97 -17.14 -23.02
C SER A 19 40.42 -18.35 -22.27
N ALA A 20 39.25 -18.19 -21.68
CA ALA A 20 38.48 -19.30 -21.14
C ALA A 20 38.20 -20.27 -22.28
N GLN A 21 38.60 -21.53 -22.10
CA GLN A 21 38.22 -22.63 -22.99
C GLN A 21 36.69 -22.64 -23.15
N ILE A 22 36.21 -22.74 -24.39
CA ILE A 22 34.77 -22.73 -24.66
C ILE A 22 34.27 -24.17 -24.72
N ASN A 23 33.30 -24.52 -23.87
CA ASN A 23 32.55 -25.77 -24.02
C ASN A 23 31.36 -25.50 -24.93
N ASP A 24 31.43 -26.00 -26.16
CA ASP A 24 30.43 -25.81 -27.21
C ASP A 24 29.18 -26.70 -26.98
N SER A 25 29.17 -27.50 -25.91
CA SER A 25 28.03 -28.31 -25.49
C SER A 25 27.62 -27.97 -24.05
N PRO A 26 26.31 -27.96 -23.73
CA PRO A 26 25.86 -27.68 -22.38
C PRO A 26 26.47 -28.69 -21.40
N ALA A 27 26.92 -28.24 -20.22
CA ALA A 27 27.62 -29.08 -19.25
C ALA A 27 26.80 -30.31 -18.78
N GLY A 28 25.46 -30.25 -18.91
CA GLY A 28 24.55 -31.35 -18.61
C GLY A 28 24.32 -32.34 -19.76
N ALA A 29 24.84 -32.10 -20.97
CA ALA A 29 24.85 -33.11 -22.02
C ALA A 29 25.84 -34.26 -21.72
N TYR A 30 26.77 -34.03 -20.79
CA TYR A 30 27.77 -35.01 -20.39
C TYR A 30 27.30 -35.85 -19.19
N THR A 31 27.44 -37.17 -19.28
CA THR A 31 27.12 -38.08 -18.17
C THR A 31 28.30 -38.21 -17.22
N TRP A 32 28.25 -37.53 -16.07
CA TRP A 32 29.31 -37.53 -15.05
C TRP A 32 29.23 -38.74 -14.11
N LYS A 33 30.36 -39.45 -13.94
CA LYS A 33 30.55 -40.54 -12.96
C LYS A 33 31.91 -40.40 -12.27
N LYS A 34 31.89 -40.16 -10.95
CA LYS A 34 33.10 -40.13 -10.08
C LYS A 34 34.24 -39.25 -10.63
N GLY A 35 33.94 -38.00 -11.01
CA GLY A 35 34.94 -37.01 -11.43
C GLY A 35 35.40 -37.11 -12.89
N LYS A 36 34.79 -37.98 -13.70
CA LYS A 36 34.97 -38.04 -15.15
C LYS A 36 33.65 -38.28 -15.89
N THR A 37 33.57 -38.02 -17.18
CA THR A 37 32.39 -38.33 -18.00
C THR A 37 32.56 -39.66 -18.73
N GLU A 38 31.46 -40.25 -19.19
CA GLU A 38 31.53 -41.35 -20.16
C GLU A 38 32.08 -40.86 -21.51
N MET A 39 32.76 -41.75 -22.24
CA MET A 39 33.24 -41.48 -23.60
C MET A 39 32.04 -41.31 -24.55
N GLN A 40 31.88 -40.12 -25.11
CA GLN A 40 30.77 -39.77 -25.99
C GLN A 40 31.30 -39.14 -27.28
N SER A 41 30.58 -39.31 -28.39
CA SER A 41 30.97 -38.73 -29.68
C SER A 41 31.04 -37.20 -29.58
N GLY A 42 32.20 -36.64 -29.92
CA GLY A 42 32.51 -35.23 -29.75
C GLY A 42 33.70 -34.78 -30.59
N TYR A 43 34.20 -33.60 -30.27
CA TYR A 43 35.31 -32.98 -30.96
C TYR A 43 36.11 -32.09 -30.01
N VAL A 44 37.37 -31.86 -30.39
CA VAL A 44 38.26 -30.89 -29.75
C VAL A 44 38.83 -29.96 -30.82
N VAL A 45 38.94 -28.68 -30.50
CA VAL A 45 39.55 -27.66 -31.36
C VAL A 45 40.84 -27.20 -30.70
N LEU A 46 41.97 -27.44 -31.35
CA LEU A 46 43.27 -26.97 -30.87
C LEU A 46 43.37 -25.44 -30.97
N LYS A 47 44.28 -24.81 -30.21
CA LYS A 47 44.57 -23.37 -30.35
C LYS A 47 45.03 -22.96 -31.76
N SER A 48 45.57 -23.90 -32.54
CA SER A 48 45.88 -23.70 -33.96
C SER A 48 44.65 -23.60 -34.86
N GLY A 49 43.44 -23.84 -34.34
CA GLY A 49 42.18 -23.86 -35.09
C GLY A 49 41.86 -25.21 -35.74
N LYS A 50 42.77 -26.19 -35.67
CA LYS A 50 42.51 -27.55 -36.18
C LYS A 50 41.48 -28.26 -35.31
N ARG A 51 40.38 -28.70 -35.91
CA ARG A 51 39.35 -29.53 -35.29
C ARG A 51 39.67 -31.01 -35.47
N LEU A 52 39.49 -31.78 -34.40
CA LEU A 52 39.61 -33.24 -34.39
C LEU A 52 38.26 -33.80 -33.90
N ASP A 53 37.61 -34.61 -34.73
CA ASP A 53 36.36 -35.29 -34.39
C ASP A 53 36.66 -36.73 -33.93
N GLY A 54 35.97 -37.19 -32.89
CA GLY A 54 36.24 -38.47 -32.24
C GLY A 54 35.29 -38.73 -31.07
N LYS A 55 35.77 -39.43 -30.04
CA LYS A 55 35.08 -39.52 -28.74
C LYS A 55 35.82 -38.70 -27.70
N ILE A 56 35.09 -38.09 -26.78
CA ILE A 56 35.65 -37.30 -25.70
C ILE A 56 35.12 -37.75 -24.34
N SER A 57 35.98 -37.67 -23.32
CA SER A 57 35.63 -37.77 -21.91
C SER A 57 36.26 -36.60 -21.14
N LEU A 58 35.48 -35.92 -20.32
CA LEU A 58 35.91 -34.79 -19.52
C LEU A 58 36.31 -35.26 -18.13
N HIS A 59 37.44 -34.78 -17.61
CA HIS A 59 37.90 -35.03 -16.24
C HIS A 59 37.81 -33.73 -15.42
N GLY A 60 37.22 -33.81 -14.23
CA GLY A 60 36.98 -32.68 -13.33
C GLY A 60 35.54 -32.63 -12.82
N SER A 61 34.90 -31.47 -12.96
CA SER A 61 33.52 -31.22 -12.55
C SER A 61 32.76 -30.39 -13.60
N PRO A 62 31.42 -30.34 -13.56
CA PRO A 62 30.62 -29.55 -14.50
C PRO A 62 31.00 -28.06 -14.56
N SER A 63 31.52 -27.50 -13.46
CA SER A 63 31.94 -26.10 -13.34
C SER A 63 33.44 -25.89 -13.59
N ALA A 64 34.25 -26.94 -13.58
CA ALA A 64 35.70 -26.87 -13.77
C ALA A 64 36.23 -28.16 -14.42
N VAL A 65 36.44 -28.11 -15.74
CA VAL A 65 37.05 -29.19 -16.52
C VAL A 65 38.55 -28.95 -16.59
N ASN A 66 39.33 -29.93 -16.16
CA ASN A 66 40.79 -29.84 -16.06
C ASN A 66 41.48 -30.51 -17.25
N GLU A 67 40.95 -31.65 -17.70
CA GLU A 67 41.52 -32.47 -18.77
C GLU A 67 40.41 -33.06 -19.64
N ILE A 68 40.68 -33.17 -20.95
CA ILE A 68 39.82 -33.81 -21.94
C ILE A 68 40.60 -34.98 -22.55
N GLU A 69 40.07 -36.17 -22.35
CA GLU A 69 40.53 -37.40 -22.97
C GLU A 69 39.82 -37.55 -24.33
N PHE A 70 40.58 -37.67 -25.41
CA PHE A 70 40.11 -37.75 -26.78
C PHE A 70 40.55 -39.06 -27.41
N GLU A 71 39.64 -39.78 -28.06
CA GLU A 71 39.90 -40.99 -28.82
C GLU A 71 39.49 -40.76 -30.29
N GLY A 72 40.47 -40.76 -31.19
CA GLY A 72 40.25 -40.60 -32.63
C GLY A 72 41.29 -41.37 -33.43
N ASP A 73 40.88 -41.98 -34.55
CA ASP A 73 41.75 -42.80 -35.42
C ASP A 73 42.55 -43.88 -34.68
N GLY A 74 41.96 -44.50 -33.66
CA GLY A 74 42.57 -45.57 -32.86
C GLY A 74 43.69 -45.10 -31.92
N LYS A 75 43.81 -43.79 -31.66
CA LYS A 75 44.77 -43.22 -30.72
C LYS A 75 44.05 -42.46 -29.60
N GLU A 76 44.47 -42.73 -28.37
CA GLU A 76 44.04 -42.00 -27.17
C GLU A 76 45.01 -40.84 -26.90
N LEU A 77 44.48 -39.63 -26.77
CA LEU A 77 45.22 -38.41 -26.49
C LEU A 77 44.58 -37.70 -25.29
N LYS A 78 45.40 -37.18 -24.38
CA LYS A 78 44.95 -36.39 -23.23
C LYS A 78 45.36 -34.95 -23.39
N PHE A 79 44.38 -34.06 -23.35
CA PHE A 79 44.57 -32.63 -23.49
C PHE A 79 44.25 -31.93 -22.17
N PRO A 80 45.19 -31.17 -21.58
CA PRO A 80 44.84 -30.18 -20.57
C PRO A 80 43.81 -29.22 -21.17
N ALA A 81 42.74 -28.91 -20.45
CA ALA A 81 41.64 -28.13 -21.01
C ALA A 81 42.11 -26.75 -21.53
N ALA A 82 43.06 -26.14 -20.82
CA ALA A 82 43.70 -24.87 -21.21
C ALA A 82 44.54 -24.94 -22.51
N SER A 83 44.85 -26.13 -23.02
CA SER A 83 45.58 -26.33 -24.29
C SER A 83 44.65 -26.28 -25.51
N LEU A 84 43.34 -26.38 -25.29
CA LEU A 84 42.32 -26.35 -26.34
C LEU A 84 41.71 -24.95 -26.47
N LYS A 85 41.17 -24.68 -27.66
CA LYS A 85 40.36 -23.49 -27.94
C LYS A 85 38.90 -23.73 -27.56
N SER A 86 38.35 -24.86 -28.01
CA SER A 86 37.00 -25.31 -27.63
C SER A 86 36.88 -26.83 -27.71
N TYR A 87 35.82 -27.38 -27.13
CA TYR A 87 35.45 -28.79 -27.21
C TYR A 87 33.94 -28.95 -27.09
N GLY A 88 33.38 -30.05 -27.60
CA GLY A 88 31.94 -30.28 -27.56
C GLY A 88 31.57 -31.69 -28.03
N LEU A 89 30.32 -32.08 -27.80
CA LEU A 89 29.74 -33.32 -28.31
C LEU A 89 29.16 -33.08 -29.72
N THR A 90 29.26 -34.08 -30.60
CA THR A 90 28.79 -33.97 -32.00
C THR A 90 27.30 -34.27 -32.14
N ASN A 91 26.70 -34.98 -31.18
CA ASN A 91 25.30 -35.39 -31.19
C ASN A 91 24.52 -34.84 -29.98
N VAL A 92 24.63 -33.54 -29.69
CA VAL A 92 23.74 -32.92 -28.70
C VAL A 92 22.49 -32.45 -29.40
N ASN A 93 21.33 -32.94 -28.96
CA ASN A 93 20.07 -32.28 -29.26
C ASN A 93 20.16 -30.85 -28.70
N PRO A 94 20.07 -29.79 -29.51
CA PRO A 94 20.07 -28.41 -28.99
C PRO A 94 18.92 -28.13 -28.01
N ASN A 95 17.95 -29.05 -27.92
CA ASN A 95 16.85 -29.06 -26.94
C ASN A 95 17.11 -29.91 -25.68
N ALA A 96 18.32 -30.42 -25.46
CA ALA A 96 18.70 -31.02 -24.17
C ALA A 96 18.87 -29.91 -23.12
N SER A 97 17.73 -29.43 -22.65
CA SER A 97 17.55 -28.38 -21.67
C SER A 97 18.37 -28.67 -20.41
N THR A 98 19.40 -27.87 -20.16
CA THR A 98 19.92 -27.69 -18.81
C THR A 98 19.05 -26.66 -18.12
N SER A 99 18.19 -27.13 -17.22
CA SER A 99 17.63 -26.36 -16.11
C SER A 99 18.74 -25.95 -15.14
N THR A 100 19.63 -25.06 -15.57
CA THR A 100 20.21 -24.07 -14.66
C THR A 100 19.22 -22.92 -14.65
N ALA A 101 18.49 -22.77 -13.54
CA ALA A 101 17.47 -21.75 -13.33
C ALA A 101 18.05 -20.34 -13.51
N ALA A 102 18.16 -19.87 -14.76
CA ALA A 102 18.07 -18.45 -15.01
C ALA A 102 16.63 -18.07 -14.63
N ALA A 103 16.48 -17.28 -13.57
CA ALA A 103 15.17 -16.74 -13.23
C ALA A 103 14.65 -15.97 -14.46
N ALA A 104 13.35 -16.10 -14.75
CA ALA A 104 12.72 -15.26 -15.75
C ALA A 104 12.96 -13.79 -15.39
N ILE A 105 13.38 -12.98 -16.36
CA ILE A 105 13.70 -11.57 -16.14
C ILE A 105 12.40 -10.78 -16.14
N ASN A 106 12.18 -10.01 -15.07
CA ASN A 106 11.07 -9.07 -14.98
C ASN A 106 11.48 -7.73 -15.61
N ASP A 107 10.86 -7.38 -16.73
CA ASP A 107 11.13 -6.12 -17.43
C ASP A 107 10.28 -4.95 -16.89
N SER A 108 9.36 -5.20 -15.95
CA SER A 108 8.56 -4.18 -15.29
C SER A 108 8.93 -4.03 -13.81
N PRO A 109 8.89 -2.80 -13.25
CA PRO A 109 9.04 -2.60 -11.81
C PRO A 109 8.10 -3.47 -10.98
N GLU A 110 8.59 -4.04 -9.87
CA GLU A 110 7.77 -4.87 -8.97
C GLU A 110 6.56 -4.09 -8.42
N SER A 111 6.67 -2.75 -8.32
CA SER A 111 5.59 -1.82 -7.89
C SER A 111 4.33 -1.89 -8.75
N MET A 112 4.44 -2.32 -10.02
CA MET A 112 3.30 -2.42 -10.92
C MET A 112 2.43 -3.66 -10.66
N TYR A 113 2.95 -4.64 -9.90
CA TYR A 113 2.26 -5.90 -9.63
C TYR A 113 1.43 -5.82 -8.34
N GLU A 114 0.11 -5.75 -8.51
CA GLU A 114 -0.83 -5.79 -7.38
C GLU A 114 -1.09 -7.23 -6.92
N TRP A 115 -0.29 -7.73 -5.98
CA TRP A 115 -0.44 -9.05 -5.39
C TRP A 115 -1.63 -9.14 -4.45
N ARG A 116 -2.55 -10.08 -4.73
CA ARG A 116 -3.67 -10.42 -3.85
C ARG A 116 -3.44 -11.76 -3.18
N ASN A 117 -3.66 -11.83 -1.87
CA ASN A 117 -3.61 -13.08 -1.12
C ASN A 117 -4.83 -13.94 -1.48
N MET A 118 -4.57 -15.15 -1.98
CA MET A 118 -5.58 -16.13 -2.39
C MET A 118 -5.85 -17.18 -1.31
N GLY A 119 -5.23 -17.04 -0.13
CA GLY A 119 -5.32 -17.98 0.98
C GLY A 119 -4.09 -18.87 1.13
N VAL A 120 -4.20 -19.84 2.04
CA VAL A 120 -3.14 -20.79 2.35
C VAL A 120 -3.53 -22.17 1.81
N VAL A 121 -2.70 -22.73 0.92
CA VAL A 121 -2.89 -24.07 0.36
C VAL A 121 -1.70 -24.93 0.78
N MET A 122 -1.95 -26.02 1.51
CA MET A 122 -0.91 -26.90 2.06
C MET A 122 0.14 -26.16 2.91
N GLY A 123 -0.30 -25.22 3.75
CA GLY A 123 0.59 -24.43 4.60
C GLY A 123 1.37 -23.32 3.87
N LYS A 124 1.15 -23.15 2.56
CA LYS A 124 1.84 -22.17 1.72
C LYS A 124 0.92 -21.03 1.31
N VAL A 125 1.39 -19.79 1.40
CA VAL A 125 0.61 -18.60 1.02
C VAL A 125 0.62 -18.48 -0.50
N ILE A 126 -0.57 -18.46 -1.11
CA ILE A 126 -0.73 -18.25 -2.54
C ILE A 126 -1.07 -16.79 -2.78
N GLN A 127 -0.33 -16.15 -3.68
CA GLN A 127 -0.62 -14.77 -4.12
C GLN A 127 -0.78 -14.74 -5.63
N SER A 128 -1.65 -13.88 -6.13
CA SER A 128 -1.85 -13.70 -7.57
C SER A 128 -2.00 -12.23 -7.90
N THR A 129 -1.48 -11.82 -9.05
CA THR A 129 -1.74 -10.48 -9.58
C THR A 129 -3.08 -10.42 -10.30
N GLN A 130 -3.54 -9.20 -10.55
CA GLN A 130 -4.67 -8.95 -11.44
C GLN A 130 -4.22 -9.03 -12.91
N PRO A 131 -5.03 -9.62 -13.82
CA PRO A 131 -4.74 -9.60 -15.24
C PRO A 131 -4.60 -8.17 -15.78
N ARG A 132 -3.53 -7.89 -16.52
CA ARG A 132 -3.26 -6.60 -17.18
C ARG A 132 -2.53 -6.83 -18.50
N ALA A 133 -2.63 -5.90 -19.44
CA ALA A 133 -1.94 -6.03 -20.73
C ALA A 133 -0.41 -6.13 -20.53
N GLY A 134 0.16 -7.19 -21.07
CA GLY A 134 1.56 -7.55 -20.88
C GLY A 134 2.02 -8.56 -21.92
N TYR A 135 3.22 -9.04 -21.71
CA TYR A 135 3.87 -9.99 -22.61
C TYR A 135 4.71 -11.01 -21.85
N VAL A 136 4.96 -12.11 -22.54
CA VAL A 136 5.88 -13.18 -22.12
C VAL A 136 6.78 -13.49 -23.31
N ILE A 137 8.08 -13.56 -23.09
CA ILE A 137 9.06 -14.06 -24.05
C ILE A 137 9.56 -15.39 -23.52
N LEU A 138 9.27 -16.46 -24.24
CA LEU A 138 9.74 -17.81 -23.92
C LEU A 138 11.22 -17.95 -24.29
N ARG A 139 11.92 -18.93 -23.70
CA ARG A 139 13.34 -19.18 -24.00
C ARG A 139 13.62 -19.59 -25.44
N ASN A 140 12.61 -20.07 -26.17
CA ASN A 140 12.70 -20.32 -27.61
C ASN A 140 12.62 -19.04 -28.47
N GLY A 141 12.48 -17.86 -27.85
CA GLY A 141 12.37 -16.56 -28.51
C GLY A 141 10.94 -16.16 -28.89
N GLN A 142 9.95 -17.03 -28.67
CA GLN A 142 8.55 -16.72 -28.97
C GLN A 142 8.01 -15.66 -28.00
N ARG A 143 7.50 -14.57 -28.55
CA ARG A 143 6.83 -13.50 -27.81
C ARG A 143 5.32 -13.67 -27.92
N LEU A 144 4.65 -13.67 -26.78
CA LEU A 144 3.20 -13.69 -26.65
C LEU A 144 2.75 -12.40 -25.97
N GLU A 145 1.71 -11.76 -26.49
CA GLU A 145 1.11 -10.54 -25.93
C GLU A 145 -0.36 -10.76 -25.62
N GLY A 146 -0.81 -10.25 -24.46
CA GLY A 146 -2.16 -10.50 -23.97
C GLY A 146 -2.35 -10.02 -22.53
N GLU A 147 -3.36 -10.53 -21.84
CA GLU A 147 -3.55 -10.24 -20.42
C GLU A 147 -2.62 -11.13 -19.58
N LEU A 148 -1.58 -10.53 -19.01
CA LEU A 148 -0.60 -11.15 -18.13
C LEU A 148 -1.11 -11.22 -16.69
N LYS A 149 -0.97 -12.40 -16.09
CA LYS A 149 -1.28 -12.68 -14.68
C LYS A 149 -0.16 -13.54 -14.08
N LEU A 150 0.32 -13.17 -12.89
CA LEU A 150 1.40 -13.84 -12.19
C LEU A 150 0.88 -14.53 -10.94
N ARG A 151 1.46 -15.67 -10.58
CA ARG A 151 1.16 -16.40 -9.35
C ARG A 151 2.42 -16.69 -8.54
N LYS A 152 2.40 -16.34 -7.26
CA LYS A 152 3.43 -16.65 -6.25
C LYS A 152 2.93 -17.69 -5.27
N LYS A 153 3.86 -18.49 -4.76
CA LYS A 153 3.67 -19.45 -3.67
C LYS A 153 4.83 -19.30 -2.71
N ASP A 154 4.55 -18.92 -1.47
CA ASP A 154 5.56 -18.55 -0.46
C ASP A 154 6.58 -17.52 -1.00
N ASN A 155 6.08 -16.46 -1.65
CA ASN A 155 6.85 -15.40 -2.30
C ASN A 155 7.73 -15.84 -3.49
N VAL A 156 7.72 -17.10 -3.88
CA VAL A 156 8.40 -17.60 -5.09
C VAL A 156 7.42 -17.57 -6.25
N LEU A 157 7.82 -16.96 -7.38
CA LEU A 157 7.01 -16.99 -8.60
C LEU A 157 6.89 -18.45 -9.08
N GLU A 158 5.66 -18.96 -9.17
CA GLU A 158 5.36 -20.34 -9.55
C GLU A 158 4.99 -20.40 -11.04
N ASP A 159 4.09 -19.52 -11.48
CA ASP A 159 3.62 -19.52 -12.86
C ASP A 159 3.31 -18.13 -13.42
N ILE A 160 3.39 -18.08 -14.74
CA ILE A 160 3.09 -16.92 -15.57
C ILE A 160 1.98 -17.30 -16.55
N GLU A 161 0.84 -16.63 -16.45
CA GLU A 161 -0.34 -16.87 -17.28
C GLU A 161 -0.54 -15.71 -18.24
N ILE A 162 -0.75 -16.00 -19.52
CA ILE A 162 -1.10 -15.00 -20.52
C ILE A 162 -2.38 -15.40 -21.25
N LYS A 163 -3.33 -14.48 -21.34
CA LYS A 163 -4.56 -14.67 -22.11
C LYS A 163 -4.50 -13.86 -23.40
N THR A 164 -4.36 -14.56 -24.51
CA THR A 164 -4.38 -14.03 -25.87
C THR A 164 -5.82 -14.10 -26.41
N PRO A 165 -6.12 -13.51 -27.59
CA PRO A 165 -7.42 -13.69 -28.23
C PRO A 165 -7.74 -15.15 -28.59
N THR A 166 -6.71 -15.99 -28.76
CA THR A 166 -6.83 -17.39 -29.15
C THR A 166 -7.02 -18.34 -27.97
N GLY A 167 -6.73 -17.90 -26.74
CA GLY A 167 -6.87 -18.75 -25.56
C GLY A 167 -6.08 -18.24 -24.37
N LYS A 168 -6.06 -19.07 -23.33
CA LYS A 168 -5.29 -18.83 -22.11
C LYS A 168 -4.17 -19.86 -22.02
N GLU A 169 -2.95 -19.38 -21.90
CA GLU A 169 -1.75 -20.21 -21.79
C GLU A 169 -1.08 -19.95 -20.44
N LYS A 170 -0.47 -21.00 -19.87
CA LYS A 170 0.17 -20.97 -18.56
C LYS A 170 1.56 -21.58 -18.72
N PHE A 171 2.58 -20.85 -18.28
CA PHE A 171 3.98 -21.22 -18.38
C PHE A 171 4.60 -21.37 -17.01
N ASP A 172 5.47 -22.37 -16.88
CA ASP A 172 6.33 -22.49 -15.71
C ASP A 172 7.49 -21.50 -15.84
N VAL A 173 7.94 -20.91 -14.72
CA VAL A 173 9.00 -19.88 -14.71
C VAL A 173 10.27 -20.30 -15.48
N PRO A 174 10.75 -21.56 -15.44
CA PRO A 174 11.93 -21.97 -16.20
C PRO A 174 11.77 -21.85 -17.73
N GLU A 175 10.55 -21.90 -18.25
CA GLU A 175 10.26 -21.80 -19.70
C GLU A 175 10.31 -20.35 -20.20
N VAL A 176 10.20 -19.40 -19.28
CA VAL A 176 10.13 -17.97 -19.57
C VAL A 176 11.52 -17.34 -19.49
N ALA A 177 11.86 -16.57 -20.52
CA ALA A 177 13.06 -15.74 -20.56
C ALA A 177 12.78 -14.35 -19.97
N HIS A 178 11.73 -13.68 -20.44
CA HIS A 178 11.33 -12.35 -20.02
C HIS A 178 9.82 -12.25 -19.84
N TYR A 179 9.37 -11.38 -18.95
CA TYR A 179 7.97 -11.00 -18.83
C TYR A 179 7.85 -9.55 -18.37
N GLY A 180 6.72 -8.93 -18.68
CA GLY A 180 6.47 -7.55 -18.29
C GLY A 180 5.10 -7.06 -18.71
N TYR A 181 4.72 -5.89 -18.22
CA TYR A 181 3.55 -5.16 -18.68
C TYR A 181 3.88 -4.33 -19.92
N THR A 182 2.91 -4.21 -20.84
CA THR A 182 2.99 -3.30 -21.99
C THR A 182 2.43 -1.91 -21.66
N VAL A 183 1.68 -1.80 -20.57
CA VAL A 183 1.20 -0.54 -20.01
C VAL A 183 2.30 0.17 -19.24
N SER A 184 2.23 1.49 -19.19
CA SER A 184 3.17 2.29 -18.41
C SER A 184 2.88 2.21 -16.91
N GLU A 185 3.90 2.46 -16.08
CA GLU A 185 3.73 2.55 -14.62
C GLU A 185 2.69 3.62 -14.24
N ALA A 186 2.67 4.75 -14.94
CA ALA A 186 1.70 5.82 -14.74
C ALA A 186 0.26 5.32 -14.94
N GLU A 187 -0.02 4.60 -16.01
CA GLU A 187 -1.36 4.04 -16.27
C GLU A 187 -1.77 3.00 -15.21
N VAL A 188 -0.82 2.20 -14.73
CA VAL A 188 -1.08 1.23 -13.65
C VAL A 188 -1.49 1.95 -12.37
N VAL A 189 -0.76 3.01 -12.01
CA VAL A 189 -1.06 3.85 -10.83
C VAL A 189 -2.41 4.54 -10.99
N GLN A 190 -2.72 5.12 -12.15
CA GLN A 190 -4.02 5.74 -12.43
C GLN A 190 -5.18 4.76 -12.26
N ALA A 191 -5.07 3.57 -12.86
CA ALA A 191 -6.09 2.53 -12.74
C ALA A 191 -6.27 2.04 -11.28
N LYS A 192 -5.17 1.98 -10.51
CA LYS A 192 -5.23 1.64 -9.08
C LYS A 192 -5.98 2.72 -8.30
N LEU A 193 -5.55 3.97 -8.41
CA LEU A 193 -6.15 5.10 -7.68
C LEU A 193 -7.63 5.27 -8.04
N ALA A 194 -7.99 5.15 -9.31
CA ALA A 194 -9.39 5.24 -9.75
C ALA A 194 -10.29 4.15 -9.11
N ARG A 195 -9.79 2.93 -8.93
CA ARG A 195 -10.56 1.83 -8.29
C ARG A 195 -10.68 1.97 -6.78
N GLU A 196 -9.67 2.56 -6.14
CA GLU A 196 -9.72 2.89 -4.71
C GLU A 196 -10.65 4.09 -4.44
N SER A 197 -10.79 4.99 -5.41
CA SER A 197 -11.55 6.25 -5.29
C SER A 197 -13.05 6.05 -5.55
N LYS A 198 -13.73 5.34 -4.64
CA LYS A 198 -15.17 5.05 -4.75
C LYS A 198 -16.07 6.22 -4.34
N ASP A 199 -15.71 6.90 -3.25
CA ASP A 199 -16.43 8.05 -2.71
C ASP A 199 -15.65 9.32 -3.06
N ASN A 200 -16.08 10.01 -4.13
CA ASN A 200 -15.45 11.24 -4.61
C ASN A 200 -16.30 12.45 -4.17
N TYR A 201 -15.66 13.42 -3.54
CA TYR A 201 -16.31 14.65 -3.07
C TYR A 201 -15.74 15.85 -3.82
N PRO A 202 -16.56 16.78 -4.35
CA PRO A 202 -16.07 18.02 -4.90
C PRO A 202 -15.24 18.77 -3.85
N GLY A 203 -14.08 19.31 -4.21
CA GLY A 203 -13.16 19.88 -3.24
C GLY A 203 -11.96 20.58 -3.85
N SER A 204 -10.99 20.91 -3.00
CA SER A 204 -9.73 21.50 -3.43
C SER A 204 -8.56 21.03 -2.57
N ILE A 205 -7.35 21.04 -3.11
CA ILE A 205 -6.11 20.81 -2.36
C ILE A 205 -5.29 22.09 -2.28
N LEU A 206 -4.58 22.30 -1.18
CA LEU A 206 -3.68 23.43 -0.96
C LEU A 206 -2.24 22.98 -1.19
N THR A 207 -1.69 23.36 -2.33
CA THR A 207 -0.29 23.09 -2.70
C THR A 207 0.59 24.32 -2.45
N SER A 208 1.91 24.19 -2.58
CA SER A 208 2.83 25.33 -2.56
C SER A 208 2.53 26.38 -3.63
N ASN A 209 1.87 25.97 -4.74
CA ASN A 209 1.52 26.83 -5.86
C ASN A 209 0.11 27.42 -5.73
N GLY A 210 -0.59 27.15 -4.62
CA GLY A 210 -1.96 27.59 -4.37
C GLY A 210 -2.98 26.45 -4.39
N ALA A 211 -4.26 26.85 -4.42
CA ALA A 211 -5.39 25.94 -4.37
C ALA A 211 -5.70 25.33 -5.75
N LEU A 212 -5.89 24.02 -5.82
CA LEU A 212 -6.32 23.30 -7.02
C LEU A 212 -7.69 22.65 -6.77
N ASN A 213 -8.66 22.92 -7.64
CA ASN A 213 -10.02 22.37 -7.54
C ASN A 213 -10.15 21.02 -8.27
N GLY A 214 -10.95 20.12 -7.73
CA GLY A 214 -11.16 18.78 -8.28
C GLY A 214 -12.07 17.93 -7.41
N GLU A 215 -11.88 16.62 -7.43
CA GLU A 215 -12.58 15.68 -6.55
C GLU A 215 -11.61 15.05 -5.55
N VAL A 216 -12.03 14.89 -4.29
CA VAL A 216 -11.24 14.34 -3.19
C VAL A 216 -11.87 13.04 -2.71
N THR A 217 -11.06 11.98 -2.61
CA THR A 217 -11.38 10.77 -1.86
C THR A 217 -10.51 10.70 -0.61
N LEU A 218 -11.13 10.38 0.52
CA LEU A 218 -10.50 10.36 1.83
C LEU A 218 -10.04 8.94 2.19
N PHE A 219 -8.81 8.81 2.70
CA PHE A 219 -8.30 7.53 3.20
C PHE A 219 -7.81 7.67 4.64
N ARG A 220 -8.30 6.77 5.49
CA ARG A 220 -7.98 6.67 6.91
C ARG A 220 -7.36 5.31 7.20
N GLY A 221 -6.21 5.29 7.88
CA GLY A 221 -5.62 4.05 8.36
C GLY A 221 -6.48 3.40 9.44
N GLN A 222 -6.43 2.07 9.55
CA GLN A 222 -7.22 1.35 10.55
C GLN A 222 -6.91 1.83 11.98
N GLY A 223 -7.96 2.18 12.74
CA GLY A 223 -7.84 2.66 14.12
C GLY A 223 -7.27 4.07 14.26
N GLN A 224 -6.97 4.77 13.16
CA GLN A 224 -6.47 6.15 13.21
C GLN A 224 -7.61 7.16 13.23
N ARG A 225 -7.45 8.25 13.99
CA ARG A 225 -8.44 9.34 14.07
C ARG A 225 -8.24 10.43 13.01
N TYR A 226 -7.10 10.42 12.34
CA TYR A 226 -6.73 11.39 11.31
C TYR A 226 -6.70 10.72 9.92
N LEU A 227 -6.69 11.54 8.87
CA LEU A 227 -6.54 11.04 7.50
C LEU A 227 -5.06 10.83 7.18
N GLU A 228 -4.74 9.66 6.64
CA GLU A 228 -3.36 9.28 6.30
C GLU A 228 -2.98 9.88 4.94
N ARG A 229 -3.90 9.79 3.99
CA ARG A 229 -3.75 10.29 2.63
C ARG A 229 -5.11 10.65 2.04
N ILE A 230 -5.07 11.35 0.92
CA ILE A 230 -6.21 11.55 0.03
C ILE A 230 -5.82 11.15 -1.39
N THR A 231 -6.80 10.78 -2.19
CA THR A 231 -6.65 10.80 -3.64
C THR A 231 -7.38 12.02 -4.16
N PHE A 232 -6.74 12.77 -5.05
CA PHE A 232 -7.32 13.93 -5.71
C PHE A 232 -7.41 13.67 -7.21
N LYS A 233 -8.57 13.91 -7.79
CA LYS A 233 -8.80 13.85 -9.22
C LYS A 233 -8.86 15.28 -9.77
N GLY A 234 -7.89 15.62 -10.61
CA GLY A 234 -7.80 16.92 -11.25
C GLY A 234 -8.87 17.14 -12.33
N ALA A 235 -8.93 18.37 -12.84
CA ALA A 235 -9.82 18.72 -13.97
C ALA A 235 -9.47 17.98 -15.27
N ASP A 236 -8.23 17.50 -15.39
CA ASP A 236 -7.75 16.64 -16.48
C ASP A 236 -8.22 15.17 -16.35
N GLY A 237 -8.92 14.83 -15.25
CA GLY A 237 -9.39 13.49 -14.96
C GLY A 237 -8.32 12.56 -14.39
N GLN A 238 -7.09 13.04 -14.17
CA GLN A 238 -6.00 12.25 -13.61
C GLN A 238 -6.10 12.23 -12.08
N TYR A 239 -5.80 11.07 -11.50
CA TYR A 239 -5.73 10.85 -10.06
C TYR A 239 -4.31 11.03 -9.55
N ALA A 240 -4.16 11.70 -8.41
CA ALA A 240 -2.89 11.80 -7.70
C ALA A 240 -3.11 11.56 -6.21
N GLU A 241 -2.15 10.88 -5.59
CA GLU A 241 -2.16 10.67 -4.15
C GLU A 241 -1.44 11.82 -3.44
N TYR A 242 -2.05 12.32 -2.37
CA TYR A 242 -1.46 13.35 -1.53
C TYR A 242 -1.50 12.95 -0.05
N ASN A 243 -0.48 13.38 0.68
CA ASN A 243 -0.31 13.13 2.10
C ASN A 243 0.18 14.42 2.80
N PRO A 244 0.27 14.45 4.14
CA PRO A 244 0.66 15.66 4.87
C PRO A 244 2.06 16.21 4.54
N LYS A 245 2.91 15.45 3.81
CA LYS A 245 4.22 15.90 3.35
C LYS A 245 4.16 16.59 1.98
N THR A 246 3.10 16.35 1.19
CA THR A 246 3.00 16.83 -0.20
C THR A 246 2.06 18.00 -0.38
N ILE A 247 1.11 18.20 0.55
CA ILE A 247 0.18 19.34 0.57
C ILE A 247 0.03 19.88 1.99
N SER A 248 -0.39 21.15 2.12
CA SER A 248 -0.60 21.80 3.41
C SER A 248 -2.02 21.63 3.95
N GLY A 249 -2.95 21.16 3.13
CA GLY A 249 -4.34 20.96 3.50
C GLY A 249 -5.23 20.72 2.29
N PHE A 250 -6.53 20.54 2.53
CA PHE A 250 -7.53 20.37 1.49
C PHE A 250 -8.92 20.70 2.02
N THR A 251 -9.87 20.90 1.12
CA THR A 251 -11.29 21.05 1.43
C THR A 251 -12.11 20.06 0.63
N TYR A 252 -13.25 19.65 1.16
CA TYR A 252 -14.25 18.93 0.38
C TYR A 252 -15.67 19.30 0.80
N LEU A 253 -16.59 19.21 -0.16
CA LEU A 253 -18.00 19.45 -0.01
C LEU A 253 -18.72 18.11 0.10
N ASN A 254 -19.42 17.90 1.21
CA ASN A 254 -20.28 16.74 1.38
C ASN A 254 -21.66 17.20 1.87
N LYS A 255 -22.71 16.90 1.10
CA LYS A 255 -24.10 17.29 1.37
C LYS A 255 -24.27 18.78 1.70
N GLY A 256 -23.63 19.65 0.92
CA GLY A 256 -23.72 21.11 1.10
C GLY A 256 -22.88 21.69 2.24
N LYS A 257 -22.18 20.86 3.02
CA LYS A 257 -21.24 21.31 4.06
C LYS A 257 -19.80 21.19 3.59
N THR A 258 -19.04 22.27 3.76
CA THR A 258 -17.61 22.28 3.47
C THR A 258 -16.83 21.83 4.70
N TYR A 259 -15.94 20.88 4.52
CA TYR A 259 -15.00 20.40 5.51
C TYR A 259 -13.61 20.85 5.10
N THR A 260 -12.88 21.48 6.02
CA THR A 260 -11.51 21.97 5.78
C THR A 260 -10.54 21.14 6.60
N TYR A 261 -9.47 20.67 5.96
CA TYR A 261 -8.40 19.93 6.62
C TYR A 261 -7.08 20.69 6.43
N THR A 262 -6.28 20.72 7.49
CA THR A 262 -4.95 21.34 7.53
C THR A 262 -3.93 20.33 8.04
N VAL A 263 -2.64 20.60 7.86
CA VAL A 263 -1.57 19.74 8.38
C VAL A 263 -1.07 20.26 9.72
N VAL A 264 -1.18 19.42 10.75
CA VAL A 264 -0.60 19.65 12.08
C VAL A 264 0.15 18.40 12.51
N ASP A 265 1.39 18.56 12.99
CA ASP A 265 2.26 17.46 13.42
C ASP A 265 2.38 16.33 12.38
N GLY A 266 2.43 16.70 11.09
CA GLY A 266 2.53 15.77 9.96
C GLY A 266 1.27 14.93 9.73
N LYS A 267 0.10 15.36 10.22
CA LYS A 267 -1.19 14.67 10.09
C LYS A 267 -2.24 15.62 9.51
N PHE A 268 -3.14 15.10 8.68
CA PHE A 268 -4.33 15.86 8.27
C PHE A 268 -5.35 15.90 9.41
N VAL A 269 -5.65 17.11 9.87
CA VAL A 269 -6.61 17.36 10.94
C VAL A 269 -7.74 18.25 10.44
N TRP A 270 -8.95 17.99 10.90
CA TRP A 270 -10.10 18.81 10.58
C TRP A 270 -9.95 20.17 11.27
N GLU A 271 -10.01 21.24 10.48
CA GLU A 271 -10.05 22.64 10.91
C GLU A 271 -11.48 23.17 10.94
N LEU A 272 -11.93 23.68 12.09
CA LEU A 272 -13.23 24.35 12.23
C LEU A 272 -13.14 25.85 11.96
N PHE A 273 -12.01 26.46 12.29
CA PHE A 273 -11.84 27.90 12.21
C PHE A 273 -10.37 28.28 12.00
N GLN A 274 -10.13 29.24 11.10
CA GLN A 274 -8.83 29.82 10.84
C GLN A 274 -8.98 31.35 10.79
N GLY A 275 -8.73 31.99 11.93
CA GLY A 275 -8.80 33.43 12.11
C GLY A 275 -7.45 34.11 11.92
N LYS A 276 -7.33 35.36 12.37
CA LYS A 276 -6.06 36.09 12.37
C LYS A 276 -5.20 35.70 13.57
N THR A 277 -5.81 35.61 14.74
CA THR A 277 -5.19 35.34 16.05
C THR A 277 -5.40 33.89 16.45
N PHE A 278 -6.58 33.30 16.22
CA PHE A 278 -6.88 31.94 16.63
C PHE A 278 -7.03 30.97 15.47
N GLN A 279 -6.66 29.72 15.71
CA GLN A 279 -6.95 28.57 14.87
C GLN A 279 -7.60 27.48 15.72
N VAL A 280 -8.63 26.82 15.19
CA VAL A 280 -9.30 25.71 15.86
C VAL A 280 -9.29 24.48 14.98
N TYR A 281 -8.67 23.40 15.48
CA TYR A 281 -8.53 22.15 14.76
C TYR A 281 -8.63 20.95 15.70
N ARG A 282 -8.98 19.78 15.15
CA ARG A 282 -9.14 18.56 15.91
C ARG A 282 -7.78 18.06 16.40
N ASN A 283 -7.66 17.72 17.67
CA ASN A 283 -6.40 17.27 18.24
C ASN A 283 -5.98 15.93 17.58
N PRO A 284 -4.83 15.88 16.87
CA PRO A 284 -4.35 14.65 16.25
C PRO A 284 -3.86 13.60 17.27
N ASN A 285 -3.60 14.00 18.51
CA ASN A 285 -3.07 13.19 19.59
C ASN A 285 -3.87 13.43 20.87
N PRO A 286 -5.13 12.97 20.95
CA PRO A 286 -5.95 13.13 22.15
C PRO A 286 -5.32 12.40 23.34
N THR A 287 -5.50 12.94 24.54
CA THR A 287 -4.88 12.39 25.77
C THR A 287 -5.87 12.21 26.92
N THR A 288 -7.05 12.81 26.82
CA THR A 288 -8.06 12.76 27.86
C THR A 288 -9.00 11.57 27.64
N ILE A 289 -9.17 10.79 28.69
CA ILE A 289 -10.07 9.64 28.68
C ILE A 289 -11.51 10.16 28.77
N ASN A 290 -12.36 9.63 27.89
CA ASN A 290 -13.80 9.74 28.06
C ASN A 290 -14.22 8.71 29.11
N GLU A 291 -14.32 9.13 30.37
CA GLU A 291 -14.64 8.24 31.49
C GLU A 291 -15.99 7.54 31.31
N PHE A 292 -16.99 8.27 30.81
CA PHE A 292 -18.32 7.71 30.56
C PHE A 292 -18.27 6.62 29.49
N ALA A 293 -17.73 6.91 28.31
CA ALA A 293 -17.62 5.94 27.22
C ALA A 293 -16.72 4.76 27.62
N THR A 294 -15.63 5.03 28.35
CA THR A 294 -14.72 3.98 28.83
C THR A 294 -15.39 3.08 29.86
N SER A 295 -16.16 3.64 30.80
CA SER A 295 -16.91 2.89 31.81
C SER A 295 -17.98 2.02 31.15
N MET A 296 -18.74 2.61 30.21
CA MET A 296 -19.73 1.89 29.41
C MET A 296 -19.09 0.76 28.61
N ALA A 297 -17.98 1.02 27.92
CA ALA A 297 -17.26 0.00 27.16
C ALA A 297 -16.69 -1.10 28.07
N LYS A 298 -16.12 -0.77 29.23
CA LYS A 298 -15.63 -1.76 30.20
C LYS A 298 -16.76 -2.63 30.75
N GLY A 299 -17.91 -2.03 31.08
CA GLY A 299 -19.09 -2.77 31.53
C GLY A 299 -19.64 -3.72 30.46
N LEU A 300 -19.59 -3.31 29.19
CA LEU A 300 -20.11 -4.10 28.06
C LEU A 300 -19.09 -5.08 27.46
N MET A 301 -17.78 -4.88 27.67
CA MET A 301 -16.73 -5.83 27.26
C MET A 301 -16.84 -7.18 27.98
N GLN A 302 -17.40 -7.22 29.19
CA GLN A 302 -17.68 -8.49 29.89
C GLN A 302 -18.73 -9.36 29.16
N VAL A 303 -19.56 -8.75 28.30
CA VAL A 303 -20.65 -9.42 27.56
C VAL A 303 -20.32 -9.56 26.06
N GLY A 304 -19.23 -8.93 25.59
CA GLY A 304 -18.85 -8.84 24.18
C GLY A 304 -19.67 -7.78 23.43
N THR A 305 -19.10 -6.61 23.19
CA THR A 305 -19.80 -5.43 22.64
C THR A 305 -20.47 -5.69 21.28
N THR A 306 -19.82 -6.42 20.36
CA THR A 306 -20.42 -6.81 19.08
C THR A 306 -21.57 -7.81 19.25
N ALA A 307 -21.49 -8.70 20.23
CA ALA A 307 -22.55 -9.66 20.52
C ALA A 307 -23.78 -8.96 21.14
N ALA A 308 -23.55 -8.05 22.09
CA ALA A 308 -24.59 -7.21 22.67
C ALA A 308 -25.26 -6.30 21.63
N ALA A 309 -24.46 -5.65 20.77
CA ALA A 309 -24.97 -4.82 19.67
C ALA A 309 -25.80 -5.66 18.67
N THR A 310 -25.33 -6.86 18.32
CA THR A 310 -26.08 -7.80 17.47
C THR A 310 -27.41 -8.19 18.12
N ALA A 311 -27.42 -8.50 19.43
CA ALA A 311 -28.62 -8.89 20.14
C ALA A 311 -29.66 -7.76 20.19
N ALA A 312 -29.23 -6.53 20.45
CA ALA A 312 -30.12 -5.36 20.45
C ALA A 312 -30.77 -5.12 19.08
N VAL A 313 -29.98 -5.21 17.99
CA VAL A 313 -30.51 -5.11 16.62
C VAL A 313 -31.50 -6.22 16.31
N LYS A 314 -31.20 -7.48 16.67
CA LYS A 314 -32.10 -8.61 16.45
C LYS A 314 -33.41 -8.47 17.21
N GLN A 315 -33.35 -8.05 18.47
CA GLN A 315 -34.55 -7.82 19.27
C GLN A 315 -35.42 -6.70 18.68
N ASP A 316 -34.81 -5.63 18.16
CA ASP A 316 -35.55 -4.54 17.50
C ASP A 316 -36.20 -4.99 16.19
N GLN A 317 -35.51 -5.81 15.40
CA GLN A 317 -36.07 -6.44 14.19
C GLN A 317 -37.29 -7.31 14.51
N GLU A 318 -37.20 -8.14 15.55
CA GLU A 318 -38.31 -8.99 16.01
C GLU A 318 -39.48 -8.14 16.52
N LYS A 319 -39.21 -7.10 17.31
CA LYS A 319 -40.24 -6.22 17.88
C LYS A 319 -40.97 -5.41 16.82
N ASN A 320 -40.25 -4.88 15.83
CA ASN A 320 -40.79 -3.95 14.84
C ASN A 320 -41.02 -4.60 13.46
N ASN A 321 -40.88 -5.93 13.37
CA ASN A 321 -41.15 -6.75 12.18
C ASN A 321 -40.47 -6.24 10.89
N TYR A 322 -39.15 -6.02 10.95
CA TYR A 322 -38.34 -5.68 9.78
C TYR A 322 -37.07 -6.52 9.71
N VAL A 323 -36.51 -6.65 8.51
CA VAL A 323 -35.25 -7.37 8.28
C VAL A 323 -34.15 -6.36 7.97
N SER A 324 -33.02 -6.46 8.67
CA SER A 324 -31.83 -5.66 8.41
C SER A 324 -30.57 -6.54 8.50
N ASN A 325 -29.57 -6.23 7.67
CA ASN A 325 -28.27 -6.90 7.68
C ASN A 325 -27.28 -6.26 8.67
N MET A 326 -27.75 -5.36 9.55
CA MET A 326 -26.90 -4.64 10.49
C MET A 326 -26.11 -5.56 11.40
N ASP A 327 -26.67 -6.71 11.82
CA ASP A 327 -25.94 -7.70 12.63
C ASP A 327 -24.69 -8.25 11.91
N SER A 328 -24.84 -8.59 10.63
CA SER A 328 -23.74 -9.05 9.78
C SER A 328 -22.73 -7.92 9.57
N ILE A 329 -23.20 -6.72 9.26
CA ILE A 329 -22.37 -5.52 9.08
C ILE A 329 -21.50 -5.27 10.33
N LEU A 330 -22.07 -5.30 11.54
CA LEU A 330 -21.35 -5.07 12.80
C LEU A 330 -20.25 -6.12 13.05
N ARG A 331 -20.40 -7.34 12.53
CA ARG A 331 -19.44 -8.43 12.69
C ARG A 331 -18.31 -8.38 11.67
N VAL A 332 -18.64 -8.17 10.40
CA VAL A 332 -17.67 -8.34 9.29
C VAL A 332 -17.00 -7.04 8.86
N SER A 333 -17.61 -5.89 9.15
CA SER A 333 -17.07 -4.59 8.73
C SER A 333 -15.90 -4.18 9.60
N THR A 334 -14.98 -3.42 9.02
CA THR A 334 -13.90 -2.70 9.72
C THR A 334 -14.47 -1.55 10.56
N THR A 335 -13.71 -1.05 11.54
CA THR A 335 -14.14 0.08 12.38
C THR A 335 -14.43 1.33 11.54
N GLU A 336 -13.67 1.53 10.46
CA GLU A 336 -13.82 2.67 9.53
C GLU A 336 -15.13 2.57 8.75
N GLN A 337 -15.45 1.38 8.24
CA GLN A 337 -16.73 1.14 7.57
C GLN A 337 -17.92 1.34 8.51
N LEU A 338 -17.77 1.01 9.80
CA LEU A 338 -18.81 1.25 10.79
C LEU A 338 -18.97 2.74 11.12
N ILE A 339 -17.86 3.48 11.23
CA ILE A 339 -17.88 4.95 11.41
C ILE A 339 -18.54 5.63 10.20
N ASP A 340 -18.14 5.27 8.98
CA ASP A 340 -18.71 5.82 7.75
C ASP A 340 -20.20 5.49 7.64
N LEU A 341 -20.61 4.25 7.92
CA LEU A 341 -22.02 3.86 7.92
C LEU A 341 -22.83 4.65 8.96
N ARG A 342 -22.30 4.82 10.17
CA ARG A 342 -22.92 5.62 11.22
C ARG A 342 -23.12 7.06 10.77
N ASP A 343 -22.08 7.69 10.25
CA ASP A 343 -22.12 9.09 9.82
C ASP A 343 -23.07 9.25 8.61
N LYS A 344 -23.06 8.30 7.66
CA LYS A 344 -24.00 8.25 6.53
C LYS A 344 -25.44 8.09 7.01
N LEU A 345 -25.70 7.18 7.96
CA LEU A 345 -27.03 6.92 8.50
C LEU A 345 -27.59 8.16 9.21
N THR A 346 -26.82 8.76 10.11
CA THR A 346 -27.17 10.04 10.77
C THR A 346 -27.50 11.12 9.74
N ALA A 347 -26.66 11.29 8.73
CA ALA A 347 -26.83 12.34 7.74
C ALA A 347 -27.97 12.05 6.74
N VAL A 348 -28.35 10.80 6.49
CA VAL A 348 -29.54 10.44 5.68
C VAL A 348 -30.81 10.70 6.47
N SER A 349 -30.77 10.53 7.79
CA SER A 349 -31.88 10.80 8.69
C SER A 349 -32.09 12.29 9.02
N GLY A 350 -31.30 13.18 8.42
CA GLY A 350 -31.48 14.64 8.55
C GLY A 350 -30.84 15.26 9.80
N TYR A 351 -30.08 14.49 10.58
CA TYR A 351 -29.40 15.00 11.78
C TYR A 351 -27.98 15.47 11.46
N ASN A 352 -27.49 16.47 12.20
CA ASN A 352 -26.15 17.02 12.03
C ASN A 352 -25.08 16.24 12.78
N SER A 353 -25.48 15.49 13.81
CA SER A 353 -24.58 14.62 14.56
C SER A 353 -25.28 13.35 15.04
N VAL A 354 -24.49 12.31 15.30
CA VAL A 354 -24.98 11.04 15.83
C VAL A 354 -25.70 11.27 17.15
N GLN A 355 -25.15 12.13 18.01
CA GLN A 355 -25.76 12.45 19.29
C GLN A 355 -27.10 13.16 19.12
N GLU A 356 -27.20 14.12 18.22
CA GLU A 356 -28.47 14.79 17.91
C GLU A 356 -29.52 13.79 17.43
N ALA A 357 -29.12 12.82 16.60
CA ALA A 357 -30.00 11.74 16.17
C ALA A 357 -30.42 10.83 17.34
N LEU A 358 -29.50 10.49 18.26
CA LEU A 358 -29.80 9.68 19.43
C LEU A 358 -30.73 10.38 20.41
N ASP A 359 -30.57 11.69 20.59
CA ASP A 359 -31.34 12.47 21.56
C ASP A 359 -32.73 12.85 20.99
N ASN A 360 -32.80 13.22 19.71
CA ASN A 360 -33.97 13.89 19.13
C ASN A 360 -34.71 13.09 18.04
N SER A 361 -34.29 11.85 17.74
CA SER A 361 -35.01 11.01 16.76
C SER A 361 -36.34 10.50 17.32
N ASP A 362 -37.40 10.56 16.52
CA ASP A 362 -38.65 9.84 16.83
C ASP A 362 -38.62 8.40 16.27
N ASN A 363 -37.62 8.07 15.46
CA ASN A 363 -37.41 6.74 14.90
C ASN A 363 -36.56 5.90 15.86
N GLU A 364 -37.22 5.00 16.59
CA GLU A 364 -36.59 4.10 17.56
C GLU A 364 -35.61 3.11 16.88
N SER A 365 -35.94 2.58 15.70
CA SER A 365 -35.03 1.70 14.96
C SER A 365 -33.75 2.42 14.49
N LEU A 366 -33.85 3.72 14.15
CA LEU A 366 -32.67 4.55 13.87
C LEU A 366 -31.80 4.68 15.13
N LYS A 367 -32.39 5.00 16.28
CA LYS A 367 -31.65 5.10 17.55
C LYS A 367 -30.97 3.78 17.92
N THR A 368 -31.67 2.66 17.78
CA THR A 368 -31.11 1.33 18.04
C THR A 368 -29.92 1.04 17.14
N ASN A 369 -30.04 1.29 15.83
CA ASN A 369 -28.96 1.06 14.88
C ASN A 369 -27.74 1.97 15.14
N LEU A 370 -27.96 3.27 15.40
CA LEU A 370 -26.88 4.20 15.75
C LEU A 370 -26.20 3.82 17.07
N SER A 371 -26.98 3.40 18.07
CA SER A 371 -26.45 2.93 19.36
C SER A 371 -25.62 1.66 19.20
N ALA A 372 -26.07 0.71 18.37
CA ALA A 372 -25.36 -0.53 18.09
C ALA A 372 -24.02 -0.29 17.34
N LEU A 373 -24.03 0.66 16.39
CA LEU A 373 -22.82 1.12 15.71
C LEU A 373 -21.85 1.78 16.67
N GLU A 374 -22.31 2.74 17.48
CA GLU A 374 -21.50 3.39 18.51
C GLU A 374 -20.90 2.37 19.47
N LEU A 375 -21.71 1.45 20.00
CA LEU A 375 -21.25 0.42 20.92
C LEU A 375 -20.14 -0.45 20.32
N THR A 376 -20.30 -0.85 19.05
CA THR A 376 -19.30 -1.68 18.37
C THR A 376 -18.03 -0.90 18.08
N ILE A 377 -18.14 0.34 17.60
CA ILE A 377 -17.00 1.24 17.33
C ILE A 377 -16.22 1.48 18.62
N GLN A 378 -16.92 1.89 19.68
CA GLN A 378 -16.35 2.20 20.98
C GLN A 378 -15.69 0.98 21.61
N GLY A 379 -16.32 -0.20 21.55
CA GLY A 379 -15.72 -1.44 22.05
C GLY A 379 -14.42 -1.82 21.34
N ARG A 380 -14.37 -1.64 20.01
CA ARG A 380 -13.15 -1.89 19.21
C ARG A 380 -12.06 -0.85 19.44
N GLN A 381 -12.44 0.40 19.69
CA GLN A 381 -11.48 1.46 20.05
C GLN A 381 -10.93 1.25 21.47
N ALA A 382 -11.75 0.80 22.40
CA ALA A 382 -11.35 0.49 23.77
C ALA A 382 -10.38 -0.70 23.82
N SER A 383 -10.57 -1.73 22.99
CA SER A 383 -9.65 -2.87 22.92
C SER A 383 -8.31 -2.54 22.29
N SER A 384 -8.23 -1.46 21.51
CA SER A 384 -7.01 -1.02 20.80
C SER A 384 -6.26 0.12 21.49
N THR A 385 -6.82 0.73 22.54
CA THR A 385 -6.21 1.89 23.24
C THR A 385 -5.92 1.56 24.71
N PRO A 386 -4.65 1.48 25.13
CA PRO A 386 -4.29 1.33 26.54
C PRO A 386 -4.87 2.50 27.36
N GLY A 387 -5.73 2.20 28.34
CA GLY A 387 -6.33 3.20 29.25
C GLY A 387 -7.83 3.48 29.02
N GLY A 388 -8.36 3.25 27.82
CA GLY A 388 -9.79 3.45 27.53
C GLY A 388 -10.07 4.24 26.24
N ILE A 389 -11.32 4.67 26.09
CA ILE A 389 -11.76 5.49 24.95
C ILE A 389 -11.39 6.94 25.22
N LEU A 390 -10.69 7.58 24.28
CA LEU A 390 -10.30 8.99 24.39
C LEU A 390 -11.42 9.92 23.93
N ASN A 391 -11.52 11.11 24.54
CA ASN A 391 -12.44 12.15 24.08
C ASN A 391 -12.12 12.61 22.65
N ASP A 392 -13.12 13.16 21.99
CA ASP A 392 -12.91 13.99 20.82
C ASP A 392 -12.48 15.38 21.28
N GLU A 393 -11.18 15.63 21.18
CA GLU A 393 -10.55 16.88 21.59
C GLU A 393 -10.34 17.82 20.41
N TRP A 394 -10.52 19.11 20.67
CA TRP A 394 -10.15 20.20 19.79
C TRP A 394 -9.08 21.05 20.44
N ILE A 395 -8.20 21.60 19.63
CA ILE A 395 -7.20 22.59 20.05
C ILE A 395 -7.68 23.96 19.59
N ILE A 396 -7.74 24.89 20.52
CA ILE A 396 -7.79 26.33 20.24
C ILE A 396 -6.34 26.83 20.38
N LEU A 397 -5.71 27.13 19.26
CA LEU A 397 -4.35 27.66 19.19
C LEU A 397 -4.41 29.18 19.07
N ASN A 398 -3.80 29.88 20.03
CA ASN A 398 -3.45 31.29 19.86
C ASN A 398 -2.16 31.35 19.03
N LYS A 399 -2.24 31.86 17.80
CA LYS A 399 -1.11 31.92 16.87
C LYS A 399 -0.08 33.00 17.24
N VAL A 400 -0.46 33.95 18.09
CA VAL A 400 0.44 35.02 18.55
C VAL A 400 1.28 34.52 19.72
N THR A 401 0.66 33.90 20.72
CA THR A 401 1.37 33.38 21.92
C THR A 401 1.85 31.94 21.78
N ASN A 402 1.37 31.22 20.76
CA ASN A 402 1.55 29.78 20.56
C ASN A 402 0.95 28.92 21.69
N GLU A 403 0.06 29.49 22.51
CA GLU A 403 -0.66 28.76 23.56
C GLU A 403 -1.75 27.88 22.96
N LYS A 404 -1.84 26.64 23.46
CA LYS A 404 -2.82 25.65 23.04
C LYS A 404 -3.78 25.35 24.17
N THR A 405 -5.06 25.62 23.96
CA THR A 405 -6.12 25.20 24.87
C THR A 405 -6.81 23.97 24.32
N VAL A 406 -6.74 22.86 25.06
CA VAL A 406 -7.46 21.63 24.72
C VAL A 406 -8.89 21.75 25.23
N VAL A 407 -9.86 21.56 24.35
CA VAL A 407 -11.29 21.56 24.70
C VAL A 407 -11.97 20.27 24.27
N TYR A 408 -12.89 19.77 25.09
CA TYR A 408 -13.68 18.58 24.79
C TYR A 408 -15.03 18.62 25.51
N LYS A 409 -16.02 17.94 24.92
CA LYS A 409 -17.45 18.13 25.25
C LYS A 409 -17.78 18.11 26.75
N SER A 410 -17.27 17.15 27.50
CA SER A 410 -17.63 16.98 28.92
C SER A 410 -17.12 18.09 29.84
N LYS A 411 -16.08 18.84 29.44
CA LYS A 411 -15.55 19.99 30.19
C LYS A 411 -15.57 21.29 29.39
N TYR A 412 -16.28 21.30 28.25
CA TYR A 412 -16.20 22.40 27.29
C TYR A 412 -16.54 23.75 27.90
N LYS A 413 -17.63 23.85 28.67
CA LYS A 413 -18.06 25.09 29.31
C LYS A 413 -16.95 25.68 30.19
N ASP A 414 -16.43 24.90 31.12
CA ASP A 414 -15.38 25.34 32.04
C ASP A 414 -14.10 25.73 31.28
N GLN A 415 -13.77 25.01 30.21
CA GLN A 415 -12.56 25.24 29.41
C GLN A 415 -12.67 26.49 28.52
N ILE A 416 -13.82 26.72 27.87
CA ILE A 416 -14.02 27.87 26.99
C ILE A 416 -14.26 29.16 27.78
N ASP A 417 -14.87 29.06 28.97
CA ASP A 417 -15.14 30.21 29.84
C ASP A 417 -13.86 30.97 30.22
N VAL A 418 -12.77 30.25 30.48
CA VAL A 418 -11.46 30.87 30.78
C VAL A 418 -11.01 31.79 29.65
N LEU A 419 -11.24 31.41 28.39
CA LEU A 419 -10.87 32.22 27.24
C LEU A 419 -11.87 33.36 27.00
N LEU A 420 -13.17 33.06 27.07
CA LEU A 420 -14.24 34.02 26.77
C LEU A 420 -14.31 35.16 27.80
N MET A 421 -14.02 34.88 29.07
CA MET A 421 -14.00 35.90 30.13
C MET A 421 -12.91 36.98 29.93
N GLY A 422 -11.89 36.70 29.11
CA GLY A 422 -10.87 37.68 28.72
C GLY A 422 -11.26 38.57 27.52
N CYS A 423 -12.45 38.43 26.96
CA CYS A 423 -12.91 39.15 25.76
C CYS A 423 -14.01 40.15 26.14
N ASP A 424 -13.71 41.45 26.08
CA ASP A 424 -14.68 42.51 26.46
C ASP A 424 -15.99 42.40 25.69
N LYS A 425 -15.92 42.09 24.39
CA LYS A 425 -17.12 41.90 23.54
C LYS A 425 -18.01 40.76 24.02
N TYR A 426 -17.45 39.73 24.66
CA TYR A 426 -18.24 38.64 25.25
C TYR A 426 -19.00 39.10 26.49
N LEU A 427 -18.36 39.92 27.33
CA LEU A 427 -18.97 40.46 28.55
C LEU A 427 -20.14 41.42 28.25
N GLU A 428 -20.12 42.06 27.10
CA GLU A 428 -21.20 42.93 26.61
C GLU A 428 -22.42 42.17 26.05
N LEU A 429 -22.30 40.86 25.78
CA LEU A 429 -23.39 40.05 25.24
C LEU A 429 -24.49 39.82 26.27
N SER A 430 -25.71 39.56 25.78
CA SER A 430 -26.80 39.07 26.64
C SER A 430 -26.45 37.70 27.23
N LYS A 431 -26.96 37.39 28.42
CA LYS A 431 -26.77 36.08 29.07
C LYS A 431 -27.15 34.90 28.17
N SER A 432 -28.18 35.06 27.33
CA SER A 432 -28.58 34.02 26.38
C SER A 432 -27.49 33.76 25.34
N ALA A 433 -26.95 34.83 24.73
CA ALA A 433 -25.89 34.71 23.74
C ALA A 433 -24.58 34.18 24.37
N GLN A 434 -24.26 34.58 25.60
CA GLN A 434 -23.13 34.01 26.35
C GLN A 434 -23.31 32.50 26.55
N ASN A 435 -24.48 32.06 27.00
CA ASN A 435 -24.80 30.64 27.19
C ASN A 435 -24.71 29.84 25.88
N ASP A 436 -25.05 30.43 24.73
CA ASP A 436 -24.95 29.75 23.44
C ASP A 436 -23.49 29.49 23.03
N LEU A 437 -22.57 30.42 23.32
CA LEU A 437 -21.13 30.23 23.08
C LEU A 437 -20.50 29.20 24.03
N GLN A 438 -21.07 29.05 25.23
CA GLN A 438 -20.70 28.04 26.23
C GLN A 438 -21.21 26.63 25.92
N LYS A 439 -22.07 26.46 24.92
CA LYS A 439 -22.49 25.13 24.43
C LYS A 439 -21.46 24.57 23.46
N TRP A 440 -21.27 23.25 23.47
CA TRP A 440 -20.32 22.56 22.60
C TRP A 440 -20.45 22.91 21.12
N ASP A 441 -21.69 23.00 20.62
CA ASP A 441 -21.97 23.35 19.22
C ASP A 441 -21.62 24.82 18.89
N GLY A 442 -21.38 25.64 19.92
CA GLY A 442 -20.94 27.02 19.82
C GLY A 442 -19.44 27.21 19.63
N LEU A 443 -18.62 26.14 19.60
CA LEU A 443 -17.15 26.22 19.54
C LEU A 443 -16.63 27.12 18.40
N ALA A 444 -17.14 26.95 17.18
CA ALA A 444 -16.69 27.75 16.04
C ALA A 444 -17.06 29.24 16.21
N SER A 445 -18.25 29.52 16.76
CA SER A 445 -18.72 30.87 17.05
C SER A 445 -17.90 31.52 18.17
N ALA A 446 -17.57 30.76 19.22
CA ALA A 446 -16.72 31.22 20.32
C ALA A 446 -15.33 31.58 19.81
N ALA A 447 -14.72 30.72 18.99
CA ALA A 447 -13.42 30.99 18.38
C ALA A 447 -13.41 32.25 17.51
N LYS A 448 -14.47 32.45 16.71
CA LYS A 448 -14.64 33.66 15.88
C LYS A 448 -14.77 34.93 16.73
N LEU A 449 -15.48 34.86 17.86
CA LEU A 449 -15.59 35.99 18.78
C LEU A 449 -14.23 36.31 19.41
N LEU A 450 -13.52 35.29 19.90
CA LEU A 450 -12.17 35.43 20.46
C LEU A 450 -11.21 36.07 19.45
N ASP A 451 -11.23 35.64 18.19
CA ASP A 451 -10.42 36.21 17.10
C ASP A 451 -10.72 37.69 16.80
N SER A 452 -11.89 38.18 17.21
CA SER A 452 -12.25 39.59 17.08
C SER A 452 -11.87 40.44 18.30
N CYS A 453 -11.47 39.80 19.39
CA CYS A 453 -11.12 40.41 20.67
C CYS A 453 -9.62 40.60 20.85
N TYR A 454 -8.81 39.72 20.26
CA TYR A 454 -7.35 39.72 20.29
C TYR A 454 -6.79 39.92 18.89
#